data_AF-A0A7C2VTF6-F1
#
_entry.id   AF-A0A7C2VTF6-F1
#
_cell.length_a   1.000
_cell.length_b   1.000
_cell.length_c   1.000
_cell.angle_alpha   90.00
_cell.angle_beta   90.00
_cell.angle_gamma   90.00
#
_symmetry.space_group_name_H-M   'P 1'
#
loop_
_entity.id
_entity.type
_entity.pdbx_description
1 polymer ?
#
loop_
_entity_poly.entity_id
_entity_poly.type
_entity_poly.pdbx_seq_one_letter_code
_entity_poly.pdbx_strand_id
1 'polypeptide(L)'
;IDVEADDSLVDIKDEINSANAGVTAAIINISDTDHRLVITSNQTGSEGIDLAEVSGDVLKRLGFINDTTSLKHPLGEGAETDPFADITSPIGTLLNLTTPPSGVVTIGDKTISIDLSTDSLQSIKEKIETASPTGVNVALVEDGGYKLQITGTTQFSDGNNVLQVLGILEGEHANQLQEGADARIKLNGIEITRSSNTIDDAIDGITLNLQKAEPGRSVTMEVSLDVDAIKRLIQDFVDAYNDLASYINEQFDYDVETGQGGTLLGDATLLTIHSRLRSILINEISRDNGGLTALVHIGIASDGKGILSIDDSKLTSAIQNNLDQVINLFAVQQGSATGKIEYLSHTRATKPGTYNVVITQAAKRASVTGSTPIQDEGLSQDEALTITELASGTSETVQLYAGDTIDTIVDRINSLLHQRVAQVLTSDTANTTDGTTPITGNTTFGEIFGANVSNGDTITISGTDRDGNQISRTFTINDVNTTRISDLLNEIQNAFSGEVTATVDSNGRLVITDNTPGESDISLQLTYNGDGNLDFGTFQITTQGRYEIPITASNDGGKLKLTHDYYGSSMGFSVVSNVEDLGDGSSTGIGTDMITDYGQDVAGTINGEPASGNGQYLSGLDT
;
A
#
# COMPACT_ATOMS: atom_id res chain seq x y z
N ILE A 1 -27.11 6.52 10.32
CA ILE A 1 -27.99 7.70 10.41
C ILE A 1 -28.81 7.58 11.68
N ASP A 2 -29.20 8.70 12.29
CA ASP A 2 -30.01 8.72 13.50
C ASP A 2 -31.41 9.17 13.11
N VAL A 3 -32.43 8.33 13.31
CA VAL A 3 -33.82 8.65 12.93
C VAL A 3 -34.62 9.04 14.17
N GLU A 4 -35.16 10.25 14.17
CA GLU A 4 -35.96 10.82 15.24
C GLU A 4 -37.46 10.55 15.07
N ALA A 5 -38.23 10.70 16.14
CA ALA A 5 -39.65 10.33 16.16
C ALA A 5 -40.53 11.23 15.25
N ASP A 6 -40.09 12.44 14.95
CA ASP A 6 -40.76 13.42 14.09
C ASP A 6 -40.23 13.47 12.65
N ASP A 7 -39.21 12.67 12.32
CA ASP A 7 -38.68 12.60 10.97
C ASP A 7 -39.72 12.09 9.98
N SER A 8 -39.83 12.81 8.86
CA SER A 8 -40.58 12.36 7.70
C SER A 8 -39.72 11.47 6.80
N LEU A 9 -40.34 10.77 5.84
CA LEU A 9 -39.57 10.05 4.81
C LEU A 9 -38.63 10.97 4.01
N VAL A 10 -38.93 12.27 3.93
CA VAL A 10 -38.05 13.26 3.27
C VAL A 10 -36.79 13.46 4.08
N ASP A 11 -36.93 13.64 5.40
CA ASP A 11 -35.81 13.84 6.31
C ASP A 11 -34.90 12.60 6.29
N ILE A 12 -35.46 11.40 6.46
CA ILE A 12 -34.70 10.13 6.40
C ILE A 12 -33.98 9.98 5.04
N LYS A 13 -34.65 10.28 3.93
CA LYS A 13 -34.05 10.22 2.57
C LYS A 13 -32.89 11.21 2.44
N ASP A 14 -33.03 12.43 2.95
CA ASP A 14 -31.99 13.46 2.90
C ASP A 14 -30.81 13.09 3.82
N GLU A 15 -31.05 12.48 4.98
CA GLU A 15 -30.00 11.96 5.87
C GLU A 15 -29.21 10.81 5.23
N ILE A 16 -29.87 9.82 4.62
CA ILE A 16 -29.19 8.72 3.91
C ILE A 16 -28.29 9.29 2.82
N ASN A 17 -28.82 10.21 2.00
CA ASN A 17 -28.06 10.81 0.90
C ASN A 17 -26.92 11.71 1.41
N SER A 18 -27.06 12.34 2.58
CA SER A 18 -26.01 13.18 3.19
C SER A 18 -24.92 12.35 3.86
N ALA A 19 -25.23 11.12 4.29
CA ALA A 19 -24.27 10.21 4.91
C ALA A 19 -23.19 9.69 3.94
N ASN A 20 -23.41 9.80 2.62
CA ASN A 20 -22.49 9.32 1.57
C ASN A 20 -22.06 7.84 1.75
N ALA A 21 -22.94 6.99 2.29
CA ALA A 21 -22.65 5.59 2.61
C ALA A 21 -22.67 4.63 1.39
N GLY A 22 -22.33 5.13 0.20
CA GLY A 22 -22.32 4.31 -1.03
C GLY A 22 -23.72 3.96 -1.59
N VAL A 23 -24.79 4.54 -1.03
CA VAL A 23 -26.16 4.34 -1.49
C VAL A 23 -26.84 5.68 -1.84
N THR A 24 -27.93 5.61 -2.62
CA THR A 24 -28.84 6.72 -2.88
C THR A 24 -30.25 6.35 -2.45
N ALA A 25 -30.89 7.23 -1.66
CA ALA A 25 -32.27 7.11 -1.25
C ALA A 25 -33.21 8.01 -2.09
N ALA A 26 -34.38 7.49 -2.42
CA ALA A 26 -35.45 8.21 -3.11
C ALA A 26 -36.83 7.83 -2.57
N ILE A 27 -37.81 8.72 -2.68
CA ILE A 27 -39.20 8.43 -2.33
C ILE A 27 -39.98 8.17 -3.62
N ILE A 28 -40.67 7.03 -3.65
CA ILE A 28 -41.59 6.67 -4.73
C ILE A 28 -43.03 6.89 -4.24
N ASN A 29 -43.80 7.64 -5.03
CA ASN A 29 -45.24 7.82 -4.80
C ASN A 29 -46.01 6.71 -5.50
N ILE A 30 -46.61 5.81 -4.73
CA ILE A 30 -47.48 4.75 -5.25
C ILE A 30 -48.92 5.26 -5.37
N SER A 31 -49.37 6.05 -4.40
CA SER A 31 -50.66 6.76 -4.42
C SER A 31 -50.60 8.02 -3.55
N ASP A 32 -51.72 8.74 -3.45
CA ASP A 32 -51.83 9.95 -2.60
C ASP A 32 -51.62 9.67 -1.09
N THR A 33 -51.65 8.40 -0.67
CA THR A 33 -51.49 7.99 0.73
C THR A 33 -50.45 6.87 0.93
N ASP A 34 -49.75 6.44 -0.13
CA ASP A 34 -48.73 5.39 -0.07
C ASP A 34 -47.45 5.91 -0.71
N HIS A 35 -46.47 6.19 0.14
CA HIS A 35 -45.14 6.64 -0.21
C HIS A 35 -44.14 5.63 0.33
N ARG A 36 -43.17 5.22 -0.49
CA ARG A 36 -42.13 4.28 -0.09
C ARG A 36 -40.75 4.86 -0.27
N LEU A 37 -39.91 4.63 0.72
CA LEU A 37 -38.48 4.91 0.64
C LEU A 37 -37.80 3.75 -0.10
N VAL A 38 -36.98 4.08 -1.10
CA VAL A 38 -36.19 3.12 -1.87
C VAL A 38 -34.73 3.52 -1.76
N ILE A 39 -33.88 2.56 -1.44
CA ILE A 39 -32.43 2.72 -1.35
C ILE A 39 -31.80 1.89 -2.47
N THR A 40 -30.86 2.49 -3.19
CA THR A 40 -30.14 1.87 -4.30
C THR A 40 -28.64 1.96 -4.06
N SER A 41 -27.90 0.87 -4.25
CA SER A 41 -26.44 0.93 -4.20
C SER A 41 -25.91 1.76 -5.37
N ASN A 42 -24.93 2.61 -5.10
CA ASN A 42 -24.22 3.38 -6.13
C ASN A 42 -23.15 2.52 -6.82
N GLN A 43 -22.90 1.31 -6.31
CA GLN A 43 -21.96 0.35 -6.85
C GLN A 43 -22.71 -0.86 -7.43
N THR A 44 -22.08 -1.51 -8.40
CA THR A 44 -22.53 -2.81 -8.92
C THR A 44 -21.81 -3.94 -8.19
N GLY A 45 -22.27 -5.18 -8.39
CA GLY A 45 -21.68 -6.36 -7.78
C GLY A 45 -22.62 -7.06 -6.82
N SER A 46 -22.22 -8.24 -6.35
CA SER A 46 -23.03 -9.06 -5.45
C SER A 46 -23.05 -8.60 -4.00
N GLU A 47 -22.17 -7.69 -3.59
CA GLU A 47 -22.11 -7.18 -2.20
C GLU A 47 -23.40 -6.45 -1.79
N GLY A 48 -24.12 -5.85 -2.73
CA GLY A 48 -25.46 -5.33 -2.50
C GLY A 48 -25.50 -4.11 -1.56
N ILE A 49 -26.44 -4.12 -0.61
CA ILE A 49 -26.63 -3.10 0.42
C ILE A 49 -26.69 -3.82 1.74
N ASP A 50 -25.88 -3.39 2.70
CA ASP A 50 -25.91 -3.86 4.07
C ASP A 50 -26.74 -2.92 4.95
N LEU A 51 -27.55 -3.50 5.83
CA LEU A 51 -28.49 -2.78 6.70
C LEU A 51 -28.41 -3.31 8.13
N ALA A 52 -27.81 -2.51 9.02
CA ALA A 52 -27.72 -2.80 10.44
C ALA A 52 -28.65 -1.90 11.25
N GLU A 53 -29.53 -2.51 12.06
CA GLU A 53 -30.36 -1.78 13.02
C GLU A 53 -29.55 -1.56 14.31
N VAL A 54 -29.10 -0.33 14.56
CA VAL A 54 -28.28 -0.04 15.76
C VAL A 54 -29.14 -0.06 17.03
N SER A 55 -30.35 0.52 16.98
CA SER A 55 -31.30 0.51 18.09
C SER A 55 -32.74 0.59 17.59
N GLY A 56 -33.70 0.09 18.37
CA GLY A 56 -35.11 0.10 18.01
C GLY A 56 -35.47 -0.91 16.92
N ASP A 57 -36.40 -0.51 16.04
CA ASP A 57 -36.99 -1.36 14.99
C ASP A 57 -37.32 -0.56 13.70
N VAL A 58 -36.56 0.51 13.43
CA VAL A 58 -36.86 1.46 12.34
C VAL A 58 -36.78 0.77 10.98
N LEU A 59 -35.76 -0.04 10.71
CA LEU A 59 -35.63 -0.76 9.44
C LEU A 59 -36.78 -1.75 9.22
N LYS A 60 -37.27 -2.38 10.28
CA LYS A 60 -38.45 -3.27 10.24
C LYS A 60 -39.72 -2.48 9.96
N ARG A 61 -39.92 -1.34 10.63
CA ARG A 61 -41.08 -0.47 10.44
C ARG A 61 -41.11 0.21 9.07
N LEU A 62 -39.95 0.53 8.52
CA LEU A 62 -39.79 1.00 7.14
C LEU A 62 -39.93 -0.14 6.12
N GLY A 63 -39.92 -1.39 6.56
CA GLY A 63 -40.10 -2.58 5.73
C GLY A 63 -38.88 -2.95 4.89
N PHE A 64 -37.68 -2.51 5.28
CA PHE A 64 -36.44 -2.92 4.62
C PHE A 64 -36.06 -4.37 4.99
N ILE A 65 -36.17 -4.70 6.28
CA ILE A 65 -35.89 -6.04 6.82
C ILE A 65 -37.15 -6.64 7.47
N ASN A 66 -37.19 -7.97 7.60
CA ASN A 66 -38.25 -8.69 8.31
C ASN A 66 -37.80 -9.14 9.72
N ASP A 67 -38.64 -9.92 10.41
CA ASP A 67 -38.36 -10.39 11.79
C ASP A 67 -37.37 -11.57 11.86
N THR A 68 -36.98 -12.11 10.70
CA THR A 68 -36.04 -13.23 10.59
C THR A 68 -34.63 -12.69 10.53
N THR A 69 -33.73 -13.30 11.29
CA THR A 69 -32.30 -13.08 11.20
C THR A 69 -31.59 -14.29 10.62
N SER A 70 -30.48 -14.04 9.94
CA SER A 70 -29.58 -15.05 9.39
C SER A 70 -28.13 -14.71 9.71
N LEU A 71 -27.21 -15.64 9.44
CA LEU A 71 -25.77 -15.39 9.54
C LEU A 71 -25.34 -14.59 8.33
N LYS A 72 -24.76 -13.41 8.56
CA LYS A 72 -24.30 -12.52 7.49
C LYS A 72 -23.04 -13.06 6.81
N HIS A 73 -22.04 -13.44 7.61
CA HIS A 73 -20.78 -14.03 7.14
C HIS A 73 -20.61 -15.46 7.67
N PRO A 74 -21.34 -16.45 7.13
CA PRO A 74 -21.28 -17.82 7.63
C PRO A 74 -19.92 -18.48 7.34
N LEU A 75 -19.35 -19.09 8.37
CA LEU A 75 -18.25 -20.08 8.26
C LEU A 75 -18.88 -21.47 8.31
N GLY A 76 -18.26 -22.50 7.71
CA GLY A 76 -18.86 -23.84 7.55
C GLY A 76 -19.65 -24.36 8.77
N GLU A 77 -19.11 -24.20 9.98
CA GLU A 77 -19.86 -24.33 11.25
C GLU A 77 -19.61 -23.12 12.18
N GLY A 78 -19.92 -21.91 11.73
CA GLY A 78 -19.60 -20.67 12.44
C GLY A 78 -20.07 -19.40 11.76
N ALA A 79 -19.60 -18.27 12.25
CA ALA A 79 -19.77 -16.96 11.62
C ALA A 79 -18.56 -16.07 11.91
N GLU A 80 -18.35 -15.07 11.07
CA GLU A 80 -17.40 -13.98 11.32
C GLU A 80 -18.09 -12.62 11.37
N THR A 81 -17.44 -11.66 12.02
CA THR A 81 -17.91 -10.27 12.05
C THR A 81 -17.66 -9.56 10.73
N ASP A 82 -18.25 -8.38 10.57
CA ASP A 82 -17.75 -7.40 9.60
C ASP A 82 -16.25 -7.08 9.87
N PRO A 83 -15.50 -6.59 8.87
CA PRO A 83 -14.13 -6.12 9.07
C PRO A 83 -14.10 -4.79 9.82
N PHE A 84 -13.18 -4.67 10.77
CA PHE A 84 -12.95 -3.46 11.57
C PHE A 84 -11.52 -2.94 11.40
N ALA A 85 -11.30 -1.65 11.67
CA ALA A 85 -10.01 -0.99 11.44
C ALA A 85 -8.91 -1.44 12.41
N ASP A 86 -9.27 -1.87 13.62
CA ASP A 86 -8.34 -2.40 14.62
C ASP A 86 -9.06 -3.39 15.57
N ILE A 87 -8.29 -4.02 16.47
CA ILE A 87 -8.82 -5.00 17.44
C ILE A 87 -9.02 -4.44 18.85
N THR A 88 -8.57 -3.22 19.14
CA THR A 88 -8.43 -2.71 20.52
C THR A 88 -9.38 -1.54 20.84
N SER A 89 -9.82 -0.79 19.84
CA SER A 89 -10.78 0.30 19.97
C SER A 89 -12.19 -0.24 20.19
N PRO A 90 -13.03 0.43 21.00
CA PRO A 90 -14.43 0.06 21.13
C PRO A 90 -15.16 0.06 19.78
N ILE A 91 -15.99 -0.96 19.53
CA ILE A 91 -16.70 -1.15 18.27
C ILE A 91 -17.56 0.07 17.91
N GLY A 92 -18.24 0.65 18.89
CA GLY A 92 -19.06 1.85 18.71
C GLY A 92 -18.24 3.06 18.24
N THR A 93 -16.98 3.19 18.66
CA THR A 93 -16.08 4.24 18.18
C THR A 93 -15.66 3.97 16.74
N LEU A 94 -15.29 2.72 16.42
CA LEU A 94 -14.89 2.34 15.06
C LEU A 94 -16.01 2.55 14.03
N LEU A 95 -17.26 2.37 14.46
CA LEU A 95 -18.45 2.57 13.64
C LEU A 95 -19.03 4.00 13.73
N ASN A 96 -18.41 4.90 14.49
CA ASN A 96 -18.90 6.26 14.75
C ASN A 96 -20.36 6.32 15.24
N LEU A 97 -20.76 5.39 16.11
CA LEU A 97 -22.11 5.30 16.64
C LEU A 97 -22.34 6.32 17.75
N THR A 98 -23.45 7.05 17.67
CA THR A 98 -23.89 8.00 18.71
C THR A 98 -24.47 7.26 19.92
N THR A 99 -25.13 6.13 19.70
CA THR A 99 -25.72 5.27 20.73
C THR A 99 -25.38 3.79 20.49
N PRO A 100 -24.12 3.36 20.75
CA PRO A 100 -23.72 1.97 20.56
C PRO A 100 -24.58 1.03 21.42
N PRO A 101 -25.06 -0.11 20.86
CA PRO A 101 -25.89 -1.03 21.62
C PRO A 101 -25.08 -1.82 22.64
N SER A 102 -25.74 -2.19 23.73
CA SER A 102 -25.23 -3.13 24.73
C SER A 102 -26.30 -4.13 25.11
N GLY A 103 -25.89 -5.35 25.45
CA GLY A 103 -26.84 -6.42 25.74
C GLY A 103 -26.20 -7.77 26.05
N VAL A 104 -27.06 -8.71 26.41
CA VAL A 104 -26.68 -10.11 26.61
C VAL A 104 -27.03 -10.89 25.35
N VAL A 105 -26.02 -11.48 24.72
CA VAL A 105 -26.14 -12.31 23.53
C VAL A 105 -25.97 -13.78 23.90
N THR A 106 -26.48 -14.69 23.08
CA THR A 106 -26.25 -16.14 23.23
C THR A 106 -25.35 -16.64 22.11
N ILE A 107 -24.30 -17.37 22.47
CA ILE A 107 -23.35 -18.01 21.55
C ILE A 107 -23.20 -19.47 21.99
N GLY A 108 -23.68 -20.41 21.18
CA GLY A 108 -23.76 -21.82 21.58
C GLY A 108 -24.67 -22.00 22.80
N ASP A 109 -24.14 -22.60 23.86
CA ASP A 109 -24.85 -22.89 25.12
C ASP A 109 -24.64 -21.82 26.22
N LYS A 110 -24.02 -20.67 25.90
CA LYS A 110 -23.68 -19.62 26.87
C LYS A 110 -24.28 -18.28 26.52
N THR A 111 -24.53 -17.49 27.55
CA THR A 111 -24.92 -16.07 27.47
C THR A 111 -23.74 -15.17 27.82
N ILE A 112 -23.50 -14.12 27.05
CA ILE A 112 -22.33 -13.25 27.14
C ILE A 112 -22.78 -11.79 27.09
N SER A 113 -22.28 -10.95 28.00
CA SER A 113 -22.60 -9.52 28.01
C SER A 113 -21.59 -8.74 27.17
N ILE A 114 -22.08 -8.07 26.13
CA ILE A 114 -21.28 -7.26 25.21
C ILE A 114 -21.84 -5.84 25.22
N ASP A 115 -20.96 -4.86 25.33
CA ASP A 115 -21.26 -3.43 25.31
C ASP A 115 -20.37 -2.75 24.26
N LEU A 116 -20.92 -2.45 23.09
CA LEU A 116 -20.15 -1.91 21.98
C LEU A 116 -19.62 -0.49 22.25
N SER A 117 -20.07 0.19 23.31
CA SER A 117 -19.49 1.48 23.71
C SER A 117 -18.12 1.35 24.39
N THR A 118 -17.82 0.18 24.94
CA THR A 118 -16.57 -0.08 25.68
C THR A 118 -15.79 -1.28 25.16
N ASP A 119 -16.44 -2.23 24.51
CA ASP A 119 -15.84 -3.47 24.06
C ASP A 119 -15.25 -3.35 22.66
N SER A 120 -14.06 -3.89 22.50
CA SER A 120 -13.34 -4.04 21.23
C SER A 120 -13.42 -5.49 20.73
N LEU A 121 -12.95 -5.78 19.52
CA LEU A 121 -12.89 -7.17 19.03
C LEU A 121 -12.08 -8.07 19.98
N GLN A 122 -10.97 -7.55 20.51
CA GLN A 122 -10.15 -8.28 21.48
C GLN A 122 -10.89 -8.54 22.80
N SER A 123 -11.56 -7.52 23.37
CA SER A 123 -12.28 -7.75 24.64
C SER A 123 -13.51 -8.65 24.45
N ILE A 124 -14.16 -8.61 23.28
CA ILE A 124 -15.25 -9.52 22.93
C ILE A 124 -14.73 -10.95 22.81
N LYS A 125 -13.60 -11.16 22.12
CA LYS A 125 -12.93 -12.47 22.06
C LYS A 125 -12.69 -13.02 23.47
N GLU A 126 -12.05 -12.24 24.33
CA GLU A 126 -11.70 -12.64 25.70
C GLU A 126 -12.96 -12.97 26.53
N LYS A 127 -14.05 -12.21 26.35
CA LYS A 127 -15.34 -12.49 27.00
C LYS A 127 -15.93 -13.82 26.55
N ILE A 128 -15.85 -14.16 25.26
CA ILE A 128 -16.34 -15.45 24.75
C ILE A 128 -15.47 -16.60 25.26
N GLU A 129 -14.14 -16.46 25.20
CA GLU A 129 -13.22 -17.48 25.72
C GLU A 129 -13.45 -17.72 27.22
N THR A 130 -13.64 -16.65 27.99
CA THR A 130 -13.95 -16.72 29.44
C THR A 130 -15.28 -17.41 29.72
N ALA A 131 -16.31 -17.17 28.89
CA ALA A 131 -17.60 -17.85 29.02
C ALA A 131 -17.52 -19.36 28.67
N SER A 132 -16.51 -19.74 27.88
CA SER A 132 -16.19 -21.10 27.43
C SER A 132 -17.44 -21.88 26.93
N PRO A 133 -18.10 -21.44 25.84
CA PRO A 133 -19.19 -22.21 25.25
C PRO A 133 -18.69 -23.55 24.72
N THR A 134 -19.53 -24.58 24.87
CA THR A 134 -19.14 -25.96 24.56
C THR A 134 -18.85 -26.12 23.07
N GLY A 135 -17.62 -26.50 22.72
CA GLY A 135 -17.22 -26.78 21.33
C GLY A 135 -16.97 -25.54 20.46
N VAL A 136 -17.02 -24.34 21.04
CA VAL A 136 -16.82 -23.07 20.32
C VAL A 136 -15.36 -22.65 20.37
N ASN A 137 -14.79 -22.28 19.22
CA ASN A 137 -13.47 -21.65 19.11
C ASN A 137 -13.62 -20.23 18.57
N VAL A 138 -12.79 -19.31 19.07
CA VAL A 138 -12.81 -17.90 18.66
C VAL A 138 -11.41 -17.44 18.29
N ALA A 139 -11.27 -16.75 17.16
CA ALA A 139 -10.01 -16.23 16.67
C ALA A 139 -10.18 -14.81 16.11
N LEU A 140 -9.09 -14.03 16.12
CA LEU A 140 -8.99 -12.78 15.37
C LEU A 140 -8.18 -13.05 14.10
N VAL A 141 -8.67 -12.57 12.97
CA VAL A 141 -8.03 -12.70 11.66
C VAL A 141 -7.96 -11.33 11.00
N GLU A 142 -6.90 -11.06 10.26
CA GLU A 142 -6.76 -9.85 9.44
C GLU A 142 -6.93 -10.22 7.96
N ASP A 143 -8.05 -9.79 7.37
CA ASP A 143 -8.43 -10.03 5.97
C ASP A 143 -9.30 -8.87 5.47
N GLY A 144 -8.69 -7.91 4.77
CA GLY A 144 -9.36 -6.65 4.39
C GLY A 144 -9.76 -5.77 5.59
N GLY A 145 -9.24 -6.09 6.78
CA GLY A 145 -9.59 -5.52 8.09
C GLY A 145 -9.58 -6.62 9.16
N TYR A 146 -9.70 -6.25 10.43
CA TYR A 146 -9.73 -7.21 11.53
C TYR A 146 -11.13 -7.78 11.73
N LYS A 147 -11.22 -9.10 11.84
CA LYS A 147 -12.47 -9.84 12.03
C LYS A 147 -12.37 -10.78 13.23
N LEU A 148 -13.49 -10.97 13.91
CA LEU A 148 -13.65 -12.00 14.93
C LEU A 148 -14.37 -13.21 14.31
N GLN A 149 -13.67 -14.34 14.23
CA GLN A 149 -14.21 -15.60 13.75
C GLN A 149 -14.68 -16.46 14.92
N ILE A 150 -15.91 -16.94 14.87
CA ILE A 150 -16.51 -17.82 15.87
C ILE A 150 -16.92 -19.12 15.16
N THR A 151 -16.28 -20.23 15.52
CA THR A 151 -16.51 -21.56 14.90
C THR A 151 -16.94 -22.59 15.93
N GLY A 152 -17.54 -23.68 15.48
CA GLY A 152 -18.08 -24.76 16.32
C GLY A 152 -19.53 -24.54 16.78
N THR A 153 -20.19 -23.47 16.32
CA THR A 153 -21.62 -23.23 16.58
C THR A 153 -22.25 -22.34 15.51
N THR A 154 -23.51 -22.59 15.18
CA THR A 154 -24.38 -21.69 14.41
C THR A 154 -25.51 -21.12 15.27
N GLN A 155 -25.50 -21.41 16.58
CA GLN A 155 -26.51 -20.91 17.52
C GLN A 155 -26.10 -19.53 18.03
N PHE A 156 -26.69 -18.51 17.42
CA PHE A 156 -26.56 -17.11 17.81
C PHE A 156 -27.94 -16.53 18.11
N SER A 157 -28.08 -15.85 19.24
CA SER A 157 -29.29 -15.10 19.56
C SER A 157 -28.91 -13.73 20.10
N ASP A 158 -29.67 -12.73 19.68
CA ASP A 158 -29.41 -11.34 19.98
C ASP A 158 -30.71 -10.62 20.31
N GLY A 159 -30.79 -10.03 21.50
CA GLY A 159 -31.98 -9.30 21.95
C GLY A 159 -31.89 -7.79 21.75
N ASN A 160 -30.69 -7.24 21.54
CA ASN A 160 -30.41 -5.80 21.54
C ASN A 160 -29.56 -5.38 20.32
N ASN A 161 -29.64 -6.12 19.21
CA ASN A 161 -28.93 -5.88 17.94
C ASN A 161 -27.39 -5.82 18.05
N VAL A 162 -26.80 -6.34 19.12
CA VAL A 162 -25.33 -6.32 19.32
C VAL A 162 -24.62 -7.19 18.29
N LEU A 163 -25.11 -8.42 18.03
CA LEU A 163 -24.56 -9.31 17.01
C LEU A 163 -24.88 -8.84 15.59
N GLN A 164 -25.96 -8.08 15.41
CA GLN A 164 -26.25 -7.45 14.13
C GLN A 164 -25.26 -6.33 13.81
N VAL A 165 -24.99 -5.44 14.77
CA VAL A 165 -24.00 -4.36 14.60
C VAL A 165 -22.56 -4.90 14.46
N LEU A 166 -22.26 -6.05 15.06
CA LEU A 166 -20.99 -6.75 14.84
C LEU A 166 -20.90 -7.42 13.46
N GLY A 167 -21.99 -7.54 12.71
CA GLY A 167 -22.01 -8.23 11.41
C GLY A 167 -22.01 -9.76 11.51
N ILE A 168 -22.32 -10.33 12.68
CA ILE A 168 -22.52 -11.79 12.81
C ILE A 168 -23.91 -12.18 12.31
N LEU A 169 -24.91 -11.38 12.68
CA LEU A 169 -26.28 -11.53 12.24
C LEU A 169 -26.67 -10.42 11.27
N GLU A 170 -27.62 -10.70 10.40
CA GLU A 170 -28.30 -9.67 9.60
C GLU A 170 -29.82 -9.91 9.61
N GLY A 171 -30.58 -8.84 9.35
CA GLY A 171 -32.02 -8.94 9.14
C GLY A 171 -32.32 -9.27 7.69
N GLU A 172 -33.13 -10.30 7.45
CA GLU A 172 -33.49 -10.71 6.09
C GLU A 172 -34.28 -9.62 5.33
N HIS A 173 -33.84 -9.28 4.12
CA HIS A 173 -34.48 -8.25 3.30
C HIS A 173 -35.94 -8.61 2.96
N ALA A 174 -36.88 -7.70 3.27
CA ALA A 174 -38.32 -7.97 3.11
C ALA A 174 -38.88 -7.55 1.74
N ASN A 175 -38.33 -6.50 1.13
CA ASN A 175 -38.87 -5.88 -0.10
C ASN A 175 -37.77 -5.58 -1.14
N GLN A 176 -36.84 -6.52 -1.35
CA GLN A 176 -35.76 -6.36 -2.33
C GLN A 176 -36.32 -6.31 -3.77
N LEU A 177 -36.11 -5.19 -4.46
CA LEU A 177 -36.57 -5.00 -5.86
C LEU A 177 -35.64 -5.70 -6.86
N GLN A 178 -34.33 -5.67 -6.57
CA GLN A 178 -33.29 -6.26 -7.40
C GLN A 178 -32.12 -6.68 -6.51
N GLU A 179 -31.63 -7.89 -6.72
CA GLU A 179 -30.43 -8.40 -6.08
C GLU A 179 -29.18 -7.84 -6.75
N GLY A 180 -28.15 -7.51 -5.95
CA GLY A 180 -26.83 -7.21 -6.45
C GLY A 180 -26.24 -8.44 -7.14
N ALA A 181 -25.57 -8.25 -8.28
CA ALA A 181 -24.91 -9.35 -8.96
C ALA A 181 -23.65 -8.86 -9.67
N ASP A 182 -22.60 -9.68 -9.61
CA ASP A 182 -21.38 -9.46 -10.37
C ASP A 182 -21.62 -9.57 -11.87
N ALA A 183 -20.88 -8.76 -12.63
CA ALA A 183 -20.79 -8.88 -14.07
C ALA A 183 -20.12 -10.20 -14.44
N ARG A 184 -20.75 -10.94 -15.36
CA ARG A 184 -20.19 -12.18 -15.95
C ARG A 184 -20.10 -12.04 -17.46
N ILE A 185 -18.89 -12.14 -17.99
CA ILE A 185 -18.65 -12.06 -19.43
C ILE A 185 -17.79 -13.23 -19.90
N LYS A 186 -17.87 -13.54 -21.19
CA LYS A 186 -16.99 -14.52 -21.84
C LYS A 186 -16.00 -13.81 -22.74
N LEU A 187 -14.74 -13.77 -22.34
CA LEU A 187 -13.65 -13.24 -23.15
C LEU A 187 -12.93 -14.41 -23.84
N ASN A 188 -13.00 -14.47 -25.17
CA ASN A 188 -12.42 -15.57 -25.97
C ASN A 188 -12.85 -16.99 -25.49
N GLY A 189 -14.07 -17.11 -24.97
CA GLY A 189 -14.63 -18.36 -24.45
C GLY A 189 -14.34 -18.64 -22.97
N ILE A 190 -13.49 -17.85 -22.33
CA ILE A 190 -13.20 -17.92 -20.89
C ILE A 190 -14.20 -17.05 -20.16
N GLU A 191 -14.92 -17.62 -19.19
CA GLU A 191 -15.83 -16.86 -18.33
C GLU A 191 -15.03 -16.16 -17.23
N ILE A 192 -15.25 -14.85 -17.10
CA ILE A 192 -14.69 -14.04 -16.02
C ILE A 192 -15.82 -13.30 -15.30
N THR A 193 -15.60 -13.08 -14.00
CA THR A 193 -16.55 -12.43 -13.09
C THR A 193 -15.89 -11.23 -12.44
N ARG A 194 -16.60 -10.09 -12.36
CA ARG A 194 -16.14 -8.87 -11.70
C ARG A 194 -17.32 -8.17 -11.01
N SER A 195 -17.08 -7.55 -9.87
CA SER A 195 -18.08 -6.74 -9.17
C SER A 195 -18.43 -5.45 -9.93
N SER A 196 -17.49 -4.90 -10.71
CA SER A 196 -17.70 -3.69 -11.50
C SER A 196 -18.07 -3.96 -12.96
N ASN A 197 -18.86 -3.04 -13.54
CA ASN A 197 -19.06 -2.96 -14.99
C ASN A 197 -17.89 -2.29 -15.73
N THR A 198 -16.91 -1.73 -15.02
CA THR A 198 -15.65 -1.26 -15.59
C THR A 198 -14.57 -2.28 -15.23
N ILE A 199 -14.00 -2.93 -16.24
CA ILE A 199 -13.02 -4.02 -16.10
C ILE A 199 -11.72 -3.59 -16.78
N ASP A 200 -10.67 -3.36 -16.02
CA ASP A 200 -9.35 -2.88 -16.48
C ASP A 200 -8.22 -3.90 -16.29
N ASP A 201 -8.51 -5.03 -15.67
CA ASP A 201 -7.55 -6.07 -15.32
C ASP A 201 -7.66 -7.34 -16.19
N ALA A 202 -8.64 -7.39 -17.09
CA ALA A 202 -8.89 -8.57 -17.91
C ALA A 202 -7.96 -8.67 -19.14
N ILE A 203 -7.53 -7.53 -19.69
CA ILE A 203 -6.60 -7.46 -20.82
C ILE A 203 -5.66 -6.29 -20.55
N ASP A 204 -4.35 -6.56 -20.57
CA ASP A 204 -3.34 -5.53 -20.35
C ASP A 204 -3.52 -4.34 -21.30
N GLY A 205 -3.51 -3.14 -20.74
CA GLY A 205 -3.72 -1.88 -21.46
C GLY A 205 -5.14 -1.61 -21.97
N ILE A 206 -6.15 -2.41 -21.61
CA ILE A 206 -7.55 -2.20 -22.06
C ILE A 206 -8.51 -2.11 -20.88
N THR A 207 -9.30 -1.03 -20.86
CA THR A 207 -10.46 -0.88 -19.97
C THR A 207 -11.76 -1.18 -20.74
N LEU A 208 -12.49 -2.20 -20.30
CA LEU A 208 -13.80 -2.58 -20.82
C LEU A 208 -14.91 -1.93 -19.98
N ASN A 209 -15.81 -1.20 -20.62
CA ASN A 209 -17.00 -0.63 -19.97
C ASN A 209 -18.25 -1.38 -20.43
N LEU A 210 -18.82 -2.20 -19.55
CA LEU A 210 -20.00 -3.01 -19.82
C LEU A 210 -21.26 -2.14 -19.70
N GLN A 211 -22.04 -2.12 -20.78
CA GLN A 211 -23.24 -1.26 -20.86
C GLN A 211 -24.53 -2.05 -20.70
N LYS A 212 -24.61 -3.25 -21.28
CA LYS A 212 -25.82 -4.06 -21.29
C LYS A 212 -25.49 -5.53 -21.55
N ALA A 213 -26.17 -6.42 -20.83
CA ALA A 213 -26.08 -7.86 -21.08
C ALA A 213 -26.85 -8.26 -22.34
N GLU A 214 -26.22 -9.04 -23.22
CA GLU A 214 -26.84 -9.68 -24.39
C GLU A 214 -26.44 -11.17 -24.47
N PRO A 215 -27.06 -12.06 -23.67
CA PRO A 215 -26.69 -13.47 -23.62
C PRO A 215 -26.76 -14.15 -25.01
N GLY A 216 -25.71 -14.88 -25.38
CA GLY A 216 -25.63 -15.62 -26.64
C GLY A 216 -25.21 -14.80 -27.87
N ARG A 217 -24.99 -13.48 -27.71
CA ARG A 217 -24.43 -12.62 -28.76
C ARG A 217 -22.95 -12.35 -28.49
N SER A 218 -22.12 -12.50 -29.52
CA SER A 218 -20.69 -12.16 -29.45
C SER A 218 -20.46 -10.76 -30.01
N VAL A 219 -19.65 -9.96 -29.31
CA VAL A 219 -19.14 -8.67 -29.78
C VAL A 219 -17.67 -8.86 -30.14
N THR A 220 -17.27 -8.41 -31.32
CA THR A 220 -15.86 -8.43 -31.74
C THR A 220 -15.25 -7.08 -31.40
N MET A 221 -14.17 -7.10 -30.62
CA MET A 221 -13.34 -5.93 -30.35
C MET A 221 -12.09 -6.01 -31.22
N GLU A 222 -11.81 -4.93 -31.95
CA GLU A 222 -10.60 -4.80 -32.76
C GLU A 222 -9.72 -3.72 -32.12
N VAL A 223 -8.46 -4.07 -31.87
CA VAL A 223 -7.43 -3.14 -31.41
C VAL A 223 -6.56 -2.83 -32.62
N SER A 224 -6.52 -1.55 -33.01
CA SER A 224 -5.76 -1.09 -34.17
C SER A 224 -4.95 0.16 -33.82
N LEU A 225 -3.88 0.38 -34.57
CA LEU A 225 -3.08 1.60 -34.49
C LEU A 225 -3.93 2.84 -34.84
N ASP A 226 -3.91 3.86 -33.97
CA ASP A 226 -4.49 5.17 -34.29
C ASP A 226 -3.49 5.99 -35.14
N VAL A 227 -3.53 5.76 -36.44
CA VAL A 227 -2.68 6.44 -37.43
C VAL A 227 -2.91 7.95 -37.41
N ASP A 228 -4.15 8.40 -37.18
CA ASP A 228 -4.50 9.82 -37.20
C ASP A 228 -3.92 10.55 -35.99
N ALA A 229 -3.88 9.92 -34.81
CA ALA A 229 -3.19 10.47 -33.64
C ALA A 229 -1.70 10.67 -33.90
N ILE A 230 -1.02 9.71 -34.52
CA ILE A 230 0.41 9.81 -34.84
C ILE A 230 0.66 10.92 -35.87
N LYS A 231 -0.20 11.02 -36.89
CA LYS A 231 -0.12 12.10 -37.88
C LYS A 231 -0.28 13.47 -37.25
N ARG A 232 -1.20 13.63 -36.29
CA ARG A 232 -1.36 14.91 -35.55
C ARG A 232 -0.07 15.30 -34.81
N LEU A 233 0.57 14.37 -34.10
CA LEU A 233 1.84 14.67 -33.41
C LEU A 233 2.96 15.10 -34.36
N ILE A 234 3.05 14.47 -35.53
CA ILE A 234 4.04 14.82 -36.56
C ILE A 234 3.71 16.17 -37.21
N GLN A 235 2.43 16.45 -37.43
CA GLN A 235 1.94 17.74 -37.94
C GLN A 235 2.29 18.87 -36.96
N ASP A 236 2.01 18.70 -35.66
CA ASP A 236 2.32 19.68 -34.62
C ASP A 236 3.82 20.01 -34.59
N PHE A 237 4.68 18.99 -34.74
CA PHE A 237 6.13 19.18 -34.86
C PHE A 237 6.52 19.98 -36.11
N VAL A 238 5.95 19.63 -37.27
CA VAL A 238 6.22 20.30 -38.55
C VAL A 238 5.76 21.76 -38.50
N ASP A 239 4.61 22.04 -37.92
CA ASP A 239 4.06 23.39 -37.76
C ASP A 239 4.94 24.23 -36.84
N ALA A 240 5.32 23.70 -35.67
CA ALA A 240 6.21 24.40 -34.75
C ALA A 240 7.57 24.73 -35.38
N TYR A 241 8.12 23.83 -36.20
CA TYR A 241 9.34 24.12 -36.95
C TYR A 241 9.10 25.18 -38.05
N ASN A 242 8.00 25.08 -38.78
CA ASN A 242 7.68 25.99 -39.88
C ASN A 242 7.40 27.41 -39.38
N ASP A 243 6.78 27.57 -38.23
CA ASP A 243 6.59 28.87 -37.57
C ASP A 243 7.95 29.52 -37.26
N LEU A 244 8.88 28.75 -36.70
CA LEU A 244 10.24 29.23 -36.43
C LEU A 244 11.00 29.55 -37.73
N ALA A 245 10.93 28.67 -38.73
CA ALA A 245 11.60 28.86 -40.01
C ALA A 245 11.06 30.09 -40.75
N SER A 246 9.74 30.31 -40.70
CA SER A 246 9.09 31.49 -41.29
C SER A 246 9.54 32.77 -40.59
N TYR A 247 9.52 32.80 -39.25
CA TYR A 247 10.01 33.93 -38.47
C TYR A 247 11.47 34.27 -38.78
N ILE A 248 12.34 33.26 -38.86
CA ILE A 248 13.75 33.44 -39.22
C ILE A 248 13.87 34.00 -40.65
N ASN A 249 13.12 33.44 -41.62
CA ASN A 249 13.15 33.89 -43.01
C ASN A 249 12.70 35.36 -43.15
N GLU A 250 11.67 35.78 -42.41
CA GLU A 250 11.23 37.18 -42.35
C GLU A 250 12.32 38.13 -41.84
N GLN A 251 13.19 37.68 -40.93
CA GLN A 251 14.31 38.50 -40.46
C GLN A 251 15.37 38.75 -41.54
N PHE A 252 15.44 37.90 -42.57
CA PHE A 252 16.41 38.01 -43.65
C PHE A 252 15.84 38.58 -44.95
N ASP A 253 14.55 38.90 -45.00
CA ASP A 253 13.94 39.51 -46.18
C ASP A 253 14.28 41.01 -46.26
N TYR A 254 14.46 41.52 -47.49
CA TYR A 254 14.77 42.93 -47.75
C TYR A 254 13.87 43.46 -48.86
N ASP A 255 13.04 44.44 -48.50
CA ASP A 255 12.17 45.14 -49.42
C ASP A 255 12.93 46.29 -50.10
N VAL A 256 13.17 46.14 -51.40
CA VAL A 256 13.89 47.10 -52.23
C VAL A 256 13.09 48.37 -52.52
N GLU A 257 11.75 48.35 -52.39
CA GLU A 257 10.88 49.50 -52.62
C GLU A 257 10.79 50.38 -51.38
N THR A 258 10.70 49.77 -50.19
CA THR A 258 10.64 50.50 -48.91
C THR A 258 12.02 50.73 -48.28
N GLY A 259 13.04 50.01 -48.75
CA GLY A 259 14.40 50.05 -48.23
C GLY A 259 14.56 49.43 -46.84
N GLN A 260 13.57 48.68 -46.39
CA GLN A 260 13.50 48.09 -45.04
C GLN A 260 13.80 46.58 -45.09
N GLY A 261 14.47 46.09 -44.06
CA GLY A 261 14.67 44.66 -43.85
C GLY A 261 14.33 44.27 -42.42
N GLY A 262 14.33 42.97 -42.14
CA GLY A 262 14.12 42.44 -40.79
C GLY A 262 15.12 43.02 -39.77
N THR A 263 14.72 43.04 -38.49
CA THR A 263 15.53 43.65 -37.42
C THR A 263 16.89 42.97 -37.27
N LEU A 264 16.96 41.66 -37.56
CA LEU A 264 18.16 40.84 -37.47
C LEU A 264 18.82 40.57 -38.84
N LEU A 265 18.54 41.40 -39.85
CA LEU A 265 19.12 41.25 -41.18
C LEU A 265 20.66 41.26 -41.10
N GLY A 266 21.28 40.17 -41.53
CA GLY A 266 22.74 39.99 -41.51
C GLY A 266 23.32 39.47 -40.19
N ASP A 267 22.49 39.12 -39.21
CA ASP A 267 22.95 38.51 -37.95
C ASP A 267 23.52 37.10 -38.18
N ALA A 268 24.81 36.92 -37.87
CA ALA A 268 25.53 35.67 -38.08
C ALA A 268 25.11 34.55 -37.09
N THR A 269 24.60 34.91 -35.92
CA THR A 269 24.12 33.94 -34.91
C THR A 269 22.81 33.32 -35.36
N LEU A 270 21.88 34.14 -35.84
CA LEU A 270 20.60 33.68 -36.40
C LEU A 270 20.81 32.80 -37.64
N LEU A 271 21.76 33.16 -38.51
CA LEU A 271 22.19 32.31 -39.64
C LEU A 271 22.76 30.96 -39.17
N THR A 272 23.55 30.96 -38.09
CA THR A 272 24.13 29.73 -37.52
C THR A 272 23.06 28.83 -36.92
N ILE A 273 22.08 29.40 -36.21
CA ILE A 273 20.94 28.66 -35.65
C ILE A 273 20.10 28.06 -36.78
N HIS A 274 19.76 28.85 -37.80
CA HIS A 274 19.00 28.38 -38.96
C HIS A 274 19.70 27.22 -39.67
N SER A 275 21.01 27.36 -39.94
CA SER A 275 21.82 26.32 -40.59
C SER A 275 21.91 25.04 -39.74
N ARG A 276 22.06 25.16 -38.41
CA ARG A 276 22.12 24.01 -37.50
C ARG A 276 20.79 23.28 -37.41
N LEU A 277 19.67 23.99 -37.23
CA LEU A 277 18.34 23.40 -37.17
C LEU A 277 18.00 22.69 -38.49
N ARG A 278 18.26 23.34 -39.61
CA ARG A 278 18.10 22.73 -40.93
C ARG A 278 18.95 21.48 -41.08
N SER A 279 20.23 21.53 -40.66
CA SER A 279 21.13 20.38 -40.71
C SER A 279 20.60 19.19 -39.90
N ILE A 280 20.09 19.43 -38.68
CA ILE A 280 19.53 18.36 -37.83
C ILE A 280 18.37 17.64 -38.53
N LEU A 281 17.51 18.37 -39.26
CA LEU A 281 16.31 17.82 -39.89
C LEU A 281 16.57 17.10 -41.22
N ILE A 282 17.57 17.55 -41.99
CA ILE A 282 17.87 16.98 -43.31
C ILE A 282 18.96 15.92 -43.27
N ASN A 283 19.71 15.82 -42.18
CA ASN A 283 20.77 14.82 -42.06
C ASN A 283 20.17 13.42 -41.91
N GLU A 284 20.80 12.46 -42.58
CA GLU A 284 20.50 11.05 -42.38
C GLU A 284 21.01 10.58 -41.01
N ILE A 285 20.20 9.78 -40.35
CA ILE A 285 20.57 9.05 -39.14
C ILE A 285 21.30 7.79 -39.59
N SER A 286 22.55 7.62 -39.14
CA SER A 286 23.37 6.45 -39.47
C SER A 286 22.79 5.18 -38.85
N ARG A 287 22.56 4.14 -39.65
CA ARG A 287 22.06 2.82 -39.20
C ARG A 287 22.74 1.68 -39.97
N ASP A 288 23.07 0.61 -39.25
CA ASP A 288 23.83 -0.53 -39.80
C ASP A 288 23.00 -1.44 -40.75
N ASN A 289 21.66 -1.39 -40.70
CA ASN A 289 20.78 -2.33 -41.43
C ASN A 289 19.99 -1.75 -42.62
N GLY A 290 20.23 -0.49 -43.00
CA GLY A 290 19.36 0.21 -43.96
C GLY A 290 17.92 0.42 -43.44
N GLY A 291 17.12 1.21 -44.15
CA GLY A 291 15.73 1.54 -43.76
C GLY A 291 15.42 3.03 -43.81
N LEU A 292 14.40 3.47 -43.08
CA LEU A 292 14.06 4.90 -42.94
C LEU A 292 15.15 5.61 -42.10
N THR A 293 16.06 6.32 -42.77
CA THR A 293 17.16 7.09 -42.16
C THR A 293 16.95 8.61 -42.19
N ALA A 294 15.93 9.12 -42.88
CA ALA A 294 15.67 10.55 -42.98
C ALA A 294 14.16 10.84 -43.05
N LEU A 295 13.77 12.04 -42.59
CA LEU A 295 12.39 12.54 -42.63
C LEU A 295 11.79 12.53 -44.05
N VAL A 296 12.62 12.72 -45.08
CA VAL A 296 12.17 12.66 -46.49
C VAL A 296 11.67 11.28 -46.89
N HIS A 297 12.17 10.19 -46.28
CA HIS A 297 11.72 8.83 -46.57
C HIS A 297 10.29 8.57 -46.08
N ILE A 298 9.82 9.32 -45.08
CA ILE A 298 8.45 9.25 -44.57
C ILE A 298 7.54 10.34 -45.17
N GLY A 299 8.01 11.06 -46.19
CA GLY A 299 7.23 12.09 -46.86
C GLY A 299 7.34 13.48 -46.27
N ILE A 300 8.26 13.74 -45.34
CA ILE A 300 8.49 15.08 -44.79
C ILE A 300 9.68 15.72 -45.51
N ALA A 301 9.42 16.70 -46.37
CA ALA A 301 10.44 17.30 -47.22
C ALA A 301 10.59 18.81 -46.96
N SER A 302 11.82 19.30 -47.04
CA SER A 302 12.16 20.73 -46.91
C SER A 302 12.30 21.38 -48.29
N ASP A 303 11.75 22.57 -48.48
CA ASP A 303 11.88 23.35 -49.71
C ASP A 303 13.20 24.17 -49.76
N GLY A 304 13.34 25.01 -50.79
CA GLY A 304 14.51 25.88 -50.95
C GLY A 304 14.69 26.92 -49.84
N LYS A 305 13.61 27.27 -49.14
CA LYS A 305 13.56 28.23 -48.03
C LYS A 305 13.64 27.56 -46.65
N GLY A 306 13.77 26.23 -46.61
CA GLY A 306 13.83 25.48 -45.36
C GLY A 306 12.47 25.10 -44.82
N ILE A 307 11.35 25.46 -45.45
CA ILE A 307 9.99 25.14 -44.97
C ILE A 307 9.68 23.66 -45.22
N LEU A 308 9.17 22.96 -44.21
CA LEU A 308 8.76 21.56 -44.29
C LEU A 308 7.35 21.41 -44.85
N SER A 309 7.15 20.33 -45.59
CA SER A 309 5.85 19.89 -46.10
C SER A 309 5.67 18.40 -45.88
N ILE A 310 4.43 17.96 -45.64
CA ILE A 310 4.07 16.56 -45.41
C ILE A 310 3.35 16.00 -46.65
N ASP A 311 3.88 14.92 -47.21
CA ASP A 311 3.18 14.03 -48.14
C ASP A 311 2.37 13.02 -47.33
N ASP A 312 1.08 13.31 -47.17
CA ASP A 312 0.14 12.53 -46.36
C ASP A 312 0.10 11.04 -46.75
N SER A 313 0.23 10.76 -48.05
CA SER A 313 0.16 9.39 -48.57
C SER A 313 1.39 8.56 -48.18
N LYS A 314 2.58 9.17 -48.25
CA LYS A 314 3.83 8.53 -47.83
C LYS A 314 3.90 8.38 -46.32
N LEU A 315 3.45 9.40 -45.59
CA LEU A 315 3.45 9.37 -44.13
C LEU A 315 2.51 8.27 -43.61
N THR A 316 1.29 8.21 -44.15
CA THR A 316 0.32 7.15 -43.80
C THR A 316 0.88 5.77 -44.09
N SER A 317 1.49 5.56 -45.26
CA SER A 317 2.12 4.28 -45.64
C SER A 317 3.30 3.92 -44.73
N ALA A 318 4.13 4.90 -44.36
CA ALA A 318 5.26 4.68 -43.46
C ALA A 318 4.80 4.27 -42.06
N ILE A 319 3.77 4.95 -41.51
CA ILE A 319 3.19 4.63 -40.19
C ILE A 319 2.57 3.23 -40.19
N GLN A 320 1.77 2.90 -41.20
CA GLN A 320 1.06 1.61 -41.24
C GLN A 320 2.00 0.41 -41.43
N ASN A 321 3.05 0.56 -42.23
CA ASN A 321 3.90 -0.56 -42.62
C ASN A 321 5.23 -0.63 -41.85
N ASN A 322 5.67 0.47 -41.25
CA ASN A 322 7.00 0.59 -40.63
C ASN A 322 6.99 1.50 -39.38
N LEU A 323 5.95 1.43 -38.54
CA LEU A 323 5.79 2.29 -37.36
C LEU A 323 7.07 2.42 -36.53
N ASP A 324 7.72 1.31 -36.18
CA ASP A 324 8.96 1.32 -35.40
C ASP A 324 10.07 2.13 -36.08
N GLN A 325 10.18 2.04 -37.40
CA GLN A 325 11.17 2.83 -38.15
C GLN A 325 10.80 4.31 -38.21
N VAL A 326 9.50 4.66 -38.22
CA VAL A 326 9.03 6.05 -38.10
C VAL A 326 9.37 6.60 -36.71
N ILE A 327 9.07 5.88 -35.64
CA ILE A 327 9.40 6.27 -34.25
C ILE A 327 10.89 6.58 -34.12
N ASN A 328 11.74 5.73 -34.69
CA ASN A 328 13.18 5.88 -34.65
C ASN A 328 13.75 7.12 -35.38
N LEU A 329 12.95 7.82 -36.20
CA LEU A 329 13.36 9.10 -36.78
C LEU A 329 13.22 10.26 -35.79
N PHE A 330 12.32 10.13 -34.81
CA PHE A 330 11.97 11.18 -33.86
C PHE A 330 12.46 10.91 -32.44
N ALA A 331 12.68 9.65 -32.09
CA ALA A 331 13.16 9.22 -30.78
C ALA A 331 14.59 8.65 -30.86
N VAL A 332 15.38 8.90 -29.80
CA VAL A 332 16.64 8.19 -29.64
C VAL A 332 16.33 6.71 -29.45
N GLN A 333 16.88 5.87 -30.33
CA GLN A 333 16.66 4.44 -30.26
C GLN A 333 17.20 3.92 -28.92
N GLN A 334 16.30 3.39 -28.07
CA GLN A 334 16.71 2.49 -27.01
C GLN A 334 17.43 1.33 -27.68
N GLY A 335 18.68 1.04 -27.31
CA GLY A 335 19.39 -0.10 -27.85
C GLY A 335 18.50 -1.34 -27.73
N SER A 336 18.29 -2.09 -28.80
CA SER A 336 17.58 -3.36 -28.67
C SER A 336 18.64 -4.42 -28.40
N ALA A 337 18.64 -4.98 -27.19
CA ALA A 337 19.43 -6.15 -26.86
C ALA A 337 18.64 -7.42 -27.22
N THR A 338 19.33 -8.52 -27.52
CA THR A 338 18.71 -9.81 -27.86
C THR A 338 18.85 -10.79 -26.70
N GLY A 339 17.81 -11.58 -26.45
CA GLY A 339 17.86 -12.70 -25.50
C GLY A 339 17.83 -12.27 -24.03
N LYS A 340 18.90 -12.60 -23.27
CA LYS A 340 18.96 -12.47 -21.80
C LYS A 340 19.53 -11.13 -21.30
N ILE A 341 19.73 -10.17 -22.20
CA ILE A 341 20.26 -8.84 -21.88
C ILE A 341 19.19 -7.83 -22.26
N GLU A 342 18.98 -6.86 -21.38
CA GLU A 342 18.15 -5.70 -21.62
C GLU A 342 19.04 -4.47 -21.69
N TYR A 343 18.72 -3.57 -22.60
CA TYR A 343 19.37 -2.27 -22.67
C TYR A 343 18.62 -1.29 -21.77
N LEU A 344 19.33 -0.60 -20.88
CA LEU A 344 18.71 0.28 -19.89
C LEU A 344 18.91 1.76 -20.20
N SER A 345 20.14 2.18 -20.51
CA SER A 345 20.45 3.60 -20.69
C SER A 345 21.72 3.85 -21.51
N HIS A 346 21.91 5.12 -21.89
CA HIS A 346 23.14 5.65 -22.47
C HIS A 346 23.35 7.09 -21.99
N THR A 347 24.54 7.62 -22.24
CA THR A 347 24.85 9.04 -22.03
C THR A 347 25.05 9.74 -23.38
N ARG A 348 25.20 11.07 -23.37
CA ARG A 348 25.53 11.84 -24.58
C ARG A 348 26.90 11.48 -25.18
N ALA A 349 27.78 10.82 -24.42
CA ALA A 349 29.09 10.36 -24.89
C ALA A 349 28.99 9.03 -25.67
N THR A 350 27.90 8.28 -25.48
CA THR A 350 27.67 7.01 -26.17
C THR A 350 27.51 7.26 -27.67
N LYS A 351 28.34 6.58 -28.48
CA LYS A 351 28.31 6.71 -29.93
C LYS A 351 27.25 5.79 -30.53
N PRO A 352 26.53 6.21 -31.58
CA PRO A 352 25.65 5.30 -32.31
C PRO A 352 26.44 4.13 -32.90
N GLY A 353 25.92 2.91 -32.78
CA GLY A 353 26.50 1.71 -33.38
C GLY A 353 26.09 0.42 -32.69
N THR A 354 26.55 -0.70 -33.23
CA THR A 354 26.37 -2.03 -32.63
C THR A 354 27.45 -2.30 -31.58
N TYR A 355 27.04 -2.76 -30.40
CA TYR A 355 27.93 -3.10 -29.29
C TYR A 355 27.90 -4.62 -29.00
N ASN A 356 29.04 -5.28 -29.09
CA ASN A 356 29.20 -6.68 -28.70
C ASN A 356 29.37 -6.78 -27.18
N VAL A 357 28.39 -7.36 -26.50
CA VAL A 357 28.40 -7.55 -25.04
C VAL A 357 28.72 -9.00 -24.70
N VAL A 358 29.76 -9.24 -23.90
CA VAL A 358 30.15 -10.58 -23.45
C VAL A 358 30.08 -10.65 -21.94
N ILE A 359 29.18 -11.49 -21.41
CA ILE A 359 29.09 -11.77 -19.97
C ILE A 359 30.07 -12.88 -19.62
N THR A 360 31.07 -12.57 -18.80
CA THR A 360 32.08 -13.53 -18.31
C THR A 360 31.71 -14.11 -16.95
N GLN A 361 30.85 -13.42 -16.19
CA GLN A 361 30.28 -13.88 -14.92
C GLN A 361 28.85 -13.35 -14.79
N ALA A 362 27.90 -14.24 -14.49
CA ALA A 362 26.52 -13.85 -14.19
C ALA A 362 26.41 -13.35 -12.75
N ALA A 363 25.50 -12.40 -12.52
CA ALA A 363 25.17 -11.96 -11.18
C ALA A 363 24.55 -13.09 -10.34
N LYS A 364 24.78 -13.07 -9.03
CA LYS A 364 24.17 -14.01 -8.08
C LYS A 364 23.65 -13.28 -6.85
N ARG A 365 22.67 -13.91 -6.20
CA ARG A 365 22.16 -13.55 -4.87
C ARG A 365 22.89 -14.40 -3.83
N ALA A 366 23.10 -13.84 -2.64
CA ALA A 366 23.56 -14.64 -1.50
C ALA A 366 22.51 -15.72 -1.18
N SER A 367 22.93 -16.94 -0.90
CA SER A 367 22.04 -18.03 -0.54
C SER A 367 22.70 -19.04 0.40
N VAL A 368 21.99 -19.35 1.48
CA VAL A 368 22.37 -20.37 2.45
C VAL A 368 21.28 -21.44 2.45
N THR A 369 21.67 -22.71 2.34
CA THR A 369 20.75 -23.84 2.39
C THR A 369 21.17 -24.78 3.51
N GLY A 370 20.22 -25.20 4.34
CA GLY A 370 20.43 -26.17 5.40
C GLY A 370 21.05 -27.46 4.87
N SER A 371 21.88 -28.11 5.67
CA SER A 371 22.69 -29.26 5.23
C SER A 371 21.82 -30.48 4.85
N THR A 372 20.72 -30.70 5.57
CA THR A 372 19.91 -31.92 5.57
C THR A 372 18.42 -31.58 5.52
N PRO A 373 17.58 -32.34 4.79
CA PRO A 373 16.13 -32.11 4.83
C PRO A 373 15.58 -32.32 6.24
N ILE A 374 14.64 -31.46 6.64
CA ILE A 374 13.92 -31.58 7.91
C ILE A 374 13.01 -32.82 7.84
N GLN A 375 12.89 -33.55 8.95
CA GLN A 375 12.03 -34.73 9.04
C GLN A 375 10.55 -34.36 8.82
N ASP A 376 9.74 -35.34 8.37
CA ASP A 376 8.31 -35.12 8.10
C ASP A 376 7.54 -34.72 9.37
N GLU A 377 7.99 -35.18 10.55
CA GLU A 377 7.46 -34.79 11.86
C GLU A 377 7.89 -33.38 12.32
N GLY A 378 8.75 -32.69 11.57
CA GLY A 378 9.26 -31.36 11.88
C GLY A 378 10.50 -31.33 12.78
N LEU A 379 10.76 -30.19 13.40
CA LEU A 379 11.89 -30.00 14.33
C LEU A 379 11.73 -30.86 15.59
N SER A 380 12.83 -31.40 16.11
CA SER A 380 12.81 -32.25 17.32
C SER A 380 12.77 -31.47 18.64
N GLN A 381 13.15 -30.19 18.61
CA GLN A 381 13.22 -29.27 19.75
C GLN A 381 13.08 -27.83 19.25
N ASP A 382 12.89 -26.89 20.17
CA ASP A 382 12.87 -25.46 19.86
C ASP A 382 14.25 -25.00 19.32
N GLU A 383 14.22 -24.11 18.33
CA GLU A 383 15.40 -23.62 17.62
C GLU A 383 15.24 -22.12 17.34
N ALA A 384 16.29 -21.34 17.57
CA ALA A 384 16.33 -19.91 17.31
C ALA A 384 17.37 -19.64 16.21
N LEU A 385 16.92 -19.04 15.11
CA LEU A 385 17.79 -18.62 14.01
C LEU A 385 18.01 -17.11 14.09
N THR A 386 19.26 -16.69 14.27
CA THR A 386 19.63 -15.27 14.14
C THR A 386 20.11 -15.02 12.71
N ILE A 387 19.41 -14.14 11.99
CA ILE A 387 19.71 -13.74 10.62
C ILE A 387 20.11 -12.27 10.63
N THR A 388 21.24 -11.93 10.02
CA THR A 388 21.75 -10.56 9.95
C THR A 388 22.01 -10.17 8.50
N GLU A 389 21.36 -9.11 8.03
CA GLU A 389 21.63 -8.54 6.71
C GLU A 389 22.87 -7.64 6.80
N LEU A 390 23.82 -7.82 5.88
CA LEU A 390 25.17 -7.28 6.03
C LEU A 390 25.30 -5.83 5.53
N ALA A 391 24.42 -5.35 4.65
CA ALA A 391 24.48 -3.99 4.13
C ALA A 391 23.96 -2.96 5.14
N SER A 392 22.85 -3.26 5.81
CA SER A 392 22.20 -2.47 6.86
C SER A 392 22.75 -2.79 8.26
N GLY A 393 23.19 -4.03 8.48
CA GLY A 393 23.55 -4.54 9.81
C GLY A 393 22.33 -4.92 10.66
N THR A 394 21.11 -4.85 10.13
CA THR A 394 19.88 -5.26 10.83
C THR A 394 19.90 -6.76 11.09
N SER A 395 19.54 -7.16 12.30
CA SER A 395 19.50 -8.55 12.74
C SER A 395 18.14 -8.89 13.33
N GLU A 396 17.65 -10.09 13.04
CA GLU A 396 16.42 -10.63 13.61
C GLU A 396 16.61 -12.08 14.07
N THR A 397 15.95 -12.42 15.17
CA THR A 397 15.97 -13.79 15.70
C THR A 397 14.61 -14.45 15.56
N VAL A 398 14.52 -15.41 14.65
CA VAL A 398 13.32 -16.19 14.40
C VAL A 398 13.25 -17.32 15.41
N GLN A 399 12.17 -17.37 16.20
CA GLN A 399 11.90 -18.49 17.12
C GLN A 399 11.10 -19.58 16.40
N LEU A 400 11.65 -20.78 16.38
CA LEU A 400 11.07 -22.01 15.85
C LEU A 400 10.81 -22.98 17.00
N TYR A 401 9.76 -23.79 16.88
CA TYR A 401 9.29 -24.69 17.93
C TYR A 401 9.37 -26.15 17.50
N ALA A 402 9.51 -27.04 18.48
CA ALA A 402 9.42 -28.47 18.24
C ALA A 402 8.13 -28.83 17.49
N GLY A 403 8.25 -29.63 16.42
CA GLY A 403 7.16 -30.03 15.54
C GLY A 403 6.89 -29.07 14.38
N ASP A 404 7.55 -27.92 14.29
CA ASP A 404 7.43 -27.05 13.11
C ASP A 404 7.94 -27.78 11.86
N THR A 405 7.10 -27.89 10.84
CA THR A 405 7.46 -28.47 9.54
C THR A 405 8.23 -27.47 8.69
N ILE A 406 8.89 -27.92 7.61
CA ILE A 406 9.64 -27.02 6.71
C ILE A 406 8.78 -25.87 6.16
N ASP A 407 7.52 -26.11 5.81
CA ASP A 407 6.64 -25.07 5.28
C ASP A 407 6.24 -24.08 6.39
N THR A 408 5.95 -24.57 7.61
CA THR A 408 5.70 -23.72 8.77
C THR A 408 6.89 -22.83 9.13
N ILE A 409 8.10 -23.36 9.02
CA ILE A 409 9.34 -22.61 9.27
C ILE A 409 9.52 -21.53 8.21
N VAL A 410 9.33 -21.88 6.93
CA VAL A 410 9.39 -20.92 5.81
C VAL A 410 8.39 -19.79 6.01
N ASP A 411 7.14 -20.11 6.34
CA ASP A 411 6.09 -19.12 6.58
C ASP A 411 6.44 -18.21 7.75
N ARG A 412 6.96 -18.76 8.86
CA ARG A 412 7.33 -17.96 10.04
C ARG A 412 8.51 -17.03 9.75
N ILE A 413 9.54 -17.52 9.06
CA ILE A 413 10.70 -16.69 8.70
C ILE A 413 10.25 -15.56 7.78
N ASN A 414 9.52 -15.87 6.70
CA ASN A 414 9.04 -14.86 5.76
C ASN A 414 8.10 -13.86 6.44
N SER A 415 7.19 -14.33 7.29
CA SER A 415 6.28 -13.46 8.04
C SER A 415 7.04 -12.51 8.97
N LEU A 416 8.14 -12.94 9.59
CA LEU A 416 8.91 -12.09 10.48
C LEU A 416 9.82 -11.10 9.72
N LEU A 417 10.55 -11.59 8.71
CA LEU A 417 11.53 -10.78 8.00
C LEU A 417 10.88 -9.74 7.07
N HIS A 418 9.70 -10.02 6.52
CA HIS A 418 8.96 -9.06 5.68
C HIS A 418 8.00 -8.16 6.47
N GLN A 419 8.05 -8.17 7.80
CA GLN A 419 7.34 -7.18 8.61
C GLN A 419 8.06 -5.84 8.59
N ARG A 420 7.28 -4.76 8.51
CA ARG A 420 7.75 -3.40 8.79
C ARG A 420 7.35 -3.05 10.22
N VAL A 421 8.32 -2.61 11.03
CA VAL A 421 8.13 -2.38 12.47
C VAL A 421 8.39 -0.92 12.79
N ALA A 422 7.49 -0.31 13.55
CA ALA A 422 7.63 1.05 14.08
C ALA A 422 8.43 1.04 15.39
N GLN A 423 9.19 2.12 15.63
CA GLN A 423 9.93 2.25 16.88
C GLN A 423 8.99 2.52 18.05
N VAL A 424 9.23 1.83 19.17
CA VAL A 424 8.51 2.05 20.42
C VAL A 424 9.50 2.40 21.51
N LEU A 425 9.27 3.55 22.15
CA LEU A 425 9.91 3.94 23.40
C LEU A 425 8.98 3.67 24.56
N THR A 426 9.49 3.12 25.65
CA THR A 426 8.74 2.98 26.90
C THR A 426 9.55 3.57 28.04
N SER A 427 8.88 4.35 28.89
CA SER A 427 9.49 4.88 30.10
C SER A 427 9.76 3.75 31.10
N ASP A 428 10.86 3.81 31.84
CA ASP A 428 11.21 2.78 32.83
C ASP A 428 10.50 2.96 34.19
N THR A 429 10.00 4.16 34.49
CA THR A 429 9.23 4.43 35.71
C THR A 429 7.74 4.16 35.52
N ALA A 430 7.21 3.24 36.31
CA ALA A 430 5.77 2.97 36.47
C ALA A 430 5.16 3.92 37.51
N ASN A 431 4.38 4.90 37.03
CA ASN A 431 3.71 5.85 37.92
C ASN A 431 2.37 5.28 38.39
N THR A 432 2.00 5.60 39.64
CA THR A 432 0.76 5.11 40.27
C THR A 432 0.02 6.23 40.98
N THR A 433 -1.26 6.02 41.32
CA THR A 433 -2.05 7.00 42.08
C THR A 433 -1.96 6.82 43.60
N ASP A 434 -1.58 5.62 44.06
CA ASP A 434 -1.55 5.26 45.50
C ASP A 434 -0.33 4.40 45.90
N GLY A 435 0.66 4.28 45.02
CA GLY A 435 1.79 3.38 45.18
C GLY A 435 1.57 1.97 44.58
N THR A 436 0.37 1.68 44.09
CA THR A 436 -0.01 0.36 43.53
C THR A 436 -0.84 0.43 42.25
N THR A 437 -1.80 1.35 42.16
CA THR A 437 -2.74 1.49 41.03
C THR A 437 -2.08 2.30 39.92
N PRO A 438 -1.86 1.74 38.71
CA PRO A 438 -1.26 2.45 37.58
C PRO A 438 -1.99 3.73 37.21
N ILE A 439 -1.24 4.77 36.83
CA ILE A 439 -1.86 5.97 36.21
C ILE A 439 -2.46 5.62 34.85
N THR A 440 -3.42 6.43 34.41
CA THR A 440 -4.01 6.36 33.06
C THR A 440 -3.98 7.74 32.41
N GLY A 441 -4.37 7.85 31.14
CA GLY A 441 -4.54 9.15 30.49
C GLY A 441 -5.50 10.10 31.23
N ASN A 442 -6.47 9.56 31.98
CA ASN A 442 -7.44 10.36 32.75
C ASN A 442 -6.93 10.83 34.12
N THR A 443 -5.81 10.28 34.61
CA THR A 443 -5.23 10.66 35.89
C THR A 443 -4.77 12.13 35.86
N THR A 444 -5.08 12.88 36.90
CA THR A 444 -4.63 14.27 37.06
C THR A 444 -3.25 14.33 37.74
N PHE A 445 -2.48 15.40 37.50
CA PHE A 445 -1.12 15.51 38.06
C PHE A 445 -1.09 15.50 39.59
N GLY A 446 -2.15 15.98 40.24
CA GLY A 446 -2.29 15.97 41.71
C GLY A 446 -2.55 14.58 42.29
N GLU A 447 -2.99 13.62 41.47
CA GLU A 447 -3.23 12.24 41.88
C GLU A 447 -1.99 11.35 41.79
N ILE A 448 -0.90 11.81 41.17
CA ILE A 448 0.31 11.01 41.01
C ILE A 448 1.01 10.84 42.35
N PHE A 449 1.15 9.58 42.77
CA PHE A 449 1.67 9.22 44.08
C PHE A 449 3.11 9.70 44.26
N GLY A 450 3.34 10.50 45.29
CA GLY A 450 4.68 10.98 45.66
C GLY A 450 5.24 12.10 44.79
N ALA A 451 4.52 12.55 43.75
CA ALA A 451 5.02 13.54 42.80
C ALA A 451 5.09 14.97 43.39
N ASN A 452 4.19 15.34 44.33
CA ASN A 452 4.15 16.65 44.99
C ASN A 452 4.17 17.86 44.01
N VAL A 453 3.43 17.76 42.91
CA VAL A 453 3.35 18.80 41.87
C VAL A 453 2.56 20.02 42.37
N SER A 454 2.94 21.22 41.93
CA SER A 454 2.28 22.51 42.20
C SER A 454 1.76 23.17 40.93
N ASN A 455 0.73 24.02 41.08
CA ASN A 455 0.20 24.80 39.96
C ASN A 455 1.26 25.75 39.40
N GLY A 456 1.44 25.74 38.09
CA GLY A 456 2.44 26.53 37.38
C GLY A 456 3.79 25.84 37.17
N ASP A 457 3.98 24.63 37.73
CA ASP A 457 5.14 23.80 37.40
C ASP A 457 5.13 23.44 35.90
N THR A 458 6.30 23.15 35.35
CA THR A 458 6.45 22.81 33.92
C THR A 458 7.19 21.51 33.70
N ILE A 459 6.98 20.91 32.54
CA ILE A 459 7.75 19.77 32.02
C ILE A 459 8.35 20.20 30.69
N THR A 460 9.67 20.15 30.58
CA THR A 460 10.36 20.28 29.30
C THR A 460 10.31 18.94 28.58
N ILE A 461 9.74 18.94 27.38
CA ILE A 461 9.71 17.83 26.44
C ILE A 461 10.86 18.06 25.46
N SER A 462 11.86 17.20 25.45
CA SER A 462 13.01 17.31 24.55
C SER A 462 13.42 15.97 23.99
N GLY A 463 14.08 15.95 22.84
CA GLY A 463 14.51 14.71 22.20
C GLY A 463 14.82 14.94 20.73
N THR A 464 14.64 13.90 19.93
CA THR A 464 14.81 13.92 18.49
C THR A 464 13.58 13.32 17.81
N ASP A 465 13.18 13.88 16.68
CA ASP A 465 12.20 13.26 15.79
C ASP A 465 12.79 12.05 15.05
N ARG A 466 12.00 11.43 14.17
CA ARG A 466 12.40 10.26 13.39
C ARG A 466 13.63 10.46 12.51
N ASP A 467 13.88 11.69 12.07
CA ASP A 467 14.98 12.06 11.18
C ASP A 467 16.19 12.58 11.98
N GLY A 468 16.12 12.52 13.32
CA GLY A 468 17.17 12.97 14.22
C GLY A 468 17.19 14.47 14.50
N ASN A 469 16.20 15.24 14.03
CA ASN A 469 16.14 16.67 14.33
C ASN A 469 15.69 16.90 15.77
N GLN A 470 16.28 17.89 16.43
CA GLN A 470 15.95 18.19 17.82
C GLN A 470 14.53 18.74 17.97
N ILE A 471 13.78 18.20 18.93
CA ILE A 471 12.52 18.77 19.40
C ILE A 471 12.70 19.38 20.80
N SER A 472 11.96 20.46 21.07
CA SER A 472 11.91 21.08 22.39
C SER A 472 10.60 21.82 22.58
N ARG A 473 9.85 21.47 23.63
CA ARG A 473 8.61 22.15 24.04
C ARG A 473 8.52 22.22 25.55
N THR A 474 7.69 23.11 26.04
CA THR A 474 7.39 23.24 27.47
C THR A 474 5.89 23.05 27.68
N PHE A 475 5.55 22.06 28.50
CA PHE A 475 4.20 21.83 28.99
C PHE A 475 4.04 22.45 30.38
N THR A 476 2.94 23.17 30.61
CA THR A 476 2.66 23.82 31.92
C THR A 476 1.48 23.15 32.61
N ILE A 477 1.67 22.78 33.88
CA ILE A 477 0.63 22.19 34.73
C ILE A 477 -0.17 23.33 35.37
N ASN A 478 -1.23 23.76 34.68
CA ASN A 478 -1.98 24.96 35.08
C ASN A 478 -2.75 24.78 36.40
N ASP A 479 -3.39 23.62 36.56
CA ASP A 479 -4.08 23.21 37.78
C ASP A 479 -3.93 21.71 37.97
N VAL A 480 -3.27 21.31 39.06
CA VAL A 480 -2.96 19.91 39.38
C VAL A 480 -4.19 19.01 39.49
N ASN A 481 -5.38 19.57 39.77
CA ASN A 481 -6.61 18.78 39.93
C ASN A 481 -7.40 18.64 38.63
N THR A 482 -6.98 19.30 37.54
CA THR A 482 -7.71 19.27 36.26
C THR A 482 -6.83 19.01 35.06
N THR A 483 -5.55 19.35 35.12
CA THR A 483 -4.56 18.99 34.09
C THR A 483 -4.28 17.49 34.21
N ARG A 484 -4.45 16.77 33.10
CA ARG A 484 -4.38 15.31 33.02
C ARG A 484 -3.11 14.81 32.34
N ILE A 485 -2.78 13.54 32.55
CA ILE A 485 -1.73 12.85 31.80
C ILE A 485 -2.01 12.89 30.29
N SER A 486 -3.27 12.77 29.86
CA SER A 486 -3.66 12.94 28.44
C SER A 486 -3.24 14.29 27.86
N ASP A 487 -3.21 15.36 28.65
CA ASP A 487 -2.80 16.68 28.18
C ASP A 487 -1.29 16.72 27.90
N LEU A 488 -0.48 16.06 28.74
CA LEU A 488 0.94 15.88 28.50
C LEU A 488 1.19 14.97 27.28
N LEU A 489 0.46 13.87 27.15
CA LEU A 489 0.58 12.97 25.99
C LEU A 489 0.27 13.71 24.69
N ASN A 490 -0.79 14.52 24.67
CA ASN A 490 -1.11 15.38 23.54
C ASN A 490 0.02 16.39 23.25
N GLU A 491 0.60 17.01 24.28
CA GLU A 491 1.71 17.95 24.07
C GLU A 491 2.98 17.25 23.58
N ILE A 492 3.24 16.00 23.99
CA ILE A 492 4.29 15.17 23.42
C ILE A 492 4.01 14.96 21.93
N GLN A 493 2.81 14.50 21.56
CA GLN A 493 2.44 14.33 20.15
C GLN A 493 2.61 15.63 19.34
N ASN A 494 2.24 16.78 19.92
CA ASN A 494 2.46 18.10 19.31
C ASN A 494 3.94 18.47 19.17
N ALA A 495 4.80 18.06 20.12
CA ALA A 495 6.25 18.25 20.03
C ALA A 495 6.87 17.49 18.86
N PHE A 496 6.31 16.32 18.54
CA PHE A 496 6.64 15.50 17.38
C PHE A 496 5.78 15.82 16.15
N SER A 497 5.04 16.93 16.13
CA SER A 497 4.18 17.31 14.99
C SER A 497 3.17 16.23 14.54
N GLY A 498 2.74 15.35 15.47
CA GLY A 498 1.82 14.25 15.20
C GLY A 498 2.45 12.99 14.62
N GLU A 499 3.78 12.92 14.51
CA GLU A 499 4.49 11.75 13.97
C GLU A 499 4.54 10.55 14.93
N VAL A 500 4.17 10.76 16.20
CA VAL A 500 4.12 9.71 17.21
C VAL A 500 2.74 9.63 17.84
N THR A 501 2.42 8.46 18.38
CA THR A 501 1.31 8.25 19.31
C THR A 501 1.86 8.07 20.71
N ALA A 502 1.37 8.85 21.67
CA ALA A 502 1.81 8.81 23.07
C ALA A 502 0.68 8.25 23.95
N THR A 503 0.97 7.19 24.70
CA THR A 503 -0.02 6.48 25.54
C THR A 503 0.54 6.15 26.93
N VAL A 504 -0.30 5.54 27.77
CA VAL A 504 0.12 4.92 29.04
C VAL A 504 -0.15 3.43 28.94
N ASP A 505 0.83 2.58 29.29
CA ASP A 505 0.64 1.14 29.34
C ASP A 505 -0.13 0.69 30.59
N SER A 506 -0.45 -0.60 30.66
CA SER A 506 -1.17 -1.20 31.78
C SER A 506 -0.42 -1.15 33.12
N ASN A 507 0.87 -0.80 33.12
CA ASN A 507 1.69 -0.65 34.32
C ASN A 507 1.88 0.83 34.72
N GLY A 508 1.31 1.78 33.99
CA GLY A 508 1.41 3.21 34.31
C GLY A 508 2.70 3.85 33.78
N ARG A 509 3.33 3.23 32.78
CA ARG A 509 4.51 3.76 32.07
C ARG A 509 4.06 4.48 30.81
N LEU A 510 4.79 5.51 30.41
CA LEU A 510 4.51 6.22 29.16
C LEU A 510 5.09 5.44 27.98
N VAL A 511 4.31 5.31 26.91
CA VAL A 511 4.72 4.61 25.68
C VAL A 511 4.58 5.56 24.50
N ILE A 512 5.66 5.72 23.74
CA ILE A 512 5.71 6.54 22.53
C ILE A 512 5.94 5.59 21.35
N THR A 513 5.02 5.58 20.41
CA THR A 513 5.10 4.74 19.20
C THR A 513 5.24 5.64 17.99
N ASP A 514 6.24 5.40 17.15
CA ASP A 514 6.32 6.02 15.83
C ASP A 514 5.09 5.62 15.01
N ASN A 515 4.43 6.57 14.36
CA ASN A 515 3.28 6.27 13.52
C ASN A 515 3.70 5.69 12.15
N THR A 516 5.01 5.69 11.83
CA THR A 516 5.56 5.15 10.59
C THR A 516 6.52 3.99 10.86
N PRO A 517 6.26 2.80 10.28
CA PRO A 517 7.21 1.70 10.30
C PRO A 517 8.51 2.01 9.52
N GLY A 518 9.64 1.59 10.07
CA GLY A 518 10.96 1.84 9.50
C GLY A 518 12.00 2.22 10.56
N GLU A 519 13.23 2.45 10.11
CA GLU A 519 14.27 3.04 10.96
C GLU A 519 13.83 4.42 11.46
N SER A 520 14.15 4.72 12.72
CA SER A 520 13.70 5.91 13.41
C SER A 520 14.70 6.34 14.47
N ASP A 521 15.04 7.62 14.49
CA ASP A 521 15.92 8.23 15.50
C ASP A 521 15.13 8.88 16.66
N ILE A 522 13.86 8.51 16.83
CA ILE A 522 13.02 9.07 17.89
C ILE A 522 13.65 8.85 19.27
N SER A 523 13.84 9.94 20.00
CA SER A 523 14.21 9.93 21.42
C SER A 523 13.31 10.88 22.20
N LEU A 524 13.08 10.57 23.48
CA LEU A 524 12.30 11.42 24.36
C LEU A 524 12.94 11.53 25.74
N GLN A 525 13.00 12.75 26.24
CA GLN A 525 13.32 13.09 27.61
C GLN A 525 12.26 14.05 28.13
N LEU A 526 11.74 13.75 29.32
CA LEU A 526 10.86 14.63 30.07
C LEU A 526 11.62 15.15 31.28
N THR A 527 11.78 16.47 31.38
CA THR A 527 12.42 17.12 32.53
C THR A 527 11.39 17.94 33.29
N TYR A 528 11.05 17.51 34.50
CA TYR A 528 10.18 18.27 35.39
C TYR A 528 10.93 19.46 36.01
N ASN A 529 10.37 20.67 35.89
CA ASN A 529 10.93 21.93 36.40
C ASN A 529 10.01 22.50 37.49
N GLY A 530 9.88 21.79 38.59
CA GLY A 530 9.18 22.26 39.80
C GLY A 530 9.94 21.86 41.06
N ASP A 531 9.39 22.22 42.22
CA ASP A 531 9.99 21.91 43.53
C ASP A 531 9.56 20.52 44.07
N GLY A 532 8.74 19.78 43.32
CA GLY A 532 8.27 18.42 43.64
C GLY A 532 9.25 17.29 43.23
N ASN A 533 8.73 16.06 43.20
CA ASN A 533 9.47 14.83 42.88
C ASN A 533 8.88 14.07 41.68
N LEU A 534 8.15 14.72 40.78
CA LEU A 534 7.59 14.07 39.60
C LEU A 534 8.71 13.52 38.71
N ASP A 535 8.64 12.23 38.40
CA ASP A 535 9.60 11.56 37.53
C ASP A 535 8.89 10.54 36.63
N PHE A 536 9.06 10.67 35.32
CA PHE A 536 8.60 9.69 34.34
C PHE A 536 9.69 8.69 33.95
N GLY A 537 10.89 8.83 34.50
CA GLY A 537 12.02 7.96 34.23
C GLY A 537 12.68 8.22 32.88
N THR A 538 13.46 7.24 32.44
CA THR A 538 14.14 7.24 31.14
C THR A 538 13.33 6.47 30.11
N PHE A 539 13.30 6.97 28.88
CA PHE A 539 12.67 6.27 27.76
C PHE A 539 13.67 5.34 27.10
N GLN A 540 13.34 4.06 27.03
CA GLN A 540 14.15 3.02 26.41
C GLN A 540 13.47 2.52 25.13
N ILE A 541 14.26 2.21 24.11
CA ILE A 541 13.74 1.53 22.91
C ILE A 541 13.35 0.11 23.33
N THR A 542 12.04 -0.15 23.38
CA THR A 542 11.48 -1.48 23.67
C THR A 542 11.16 -2.24 22.40
N THR A 543 10.97 -1.54 21.28
CA THR A 543 10.89 -2.12 19.93
C THR A 543 11.70 -1.23 18.99
N GLN A 544 12.71 -1.81 18.33
CA GLN A 544 13.51 -1.10 17.35
C GLN A 544 12.72 -0.93 16.05
N GLY A 545 12.61 0.30 15.56
CA GLY A 545 12.02 0.54 14.25
C GLY A 545 12.93 0.01 13.14
N ARG A 546 12.36 -0.70 12.18
CA ARG A 546 13.08 -1.24 11.01
C ARG A 546 12.16 -1.51 9.83
N TYR A 547 12.76 -1.51 8.64
CA TYR A 547 12.13 -1.99 7.42
C TYR A 547 12.14 -3.54 7.35
N GLU A 548 11.66 -4.05 6.23
CA GLU A 548 11.77 -5.47 5.88
C GLU A 548 13.25 -5.84 5.71
N ILE A 549 13.60 -7.04 6.15
CA ILE A 549 14.91 -7.64 5.91
C ILE A 549 14.80 -8.43 4.59
N PRO A 550 15.54 -8.06 3.52
CA PRO A 550 15.35 -8.57 2.16
C PRO A 550 15.95 -9.98 1.97
N ILE A 551 15.46 -10.94 2.75
CA ILE A 551 15.88 -12.34 2.75
C ILE A 551 14.62 -13.22 2.77
N THR A 552 14.39 -13.93 1.68
CA THR A 552 13.29 -14.87 1.54
C THR A 552 13.71 -16.29 1.91
N ALA A 553 12.91 -16.96 2.75
CA ALA A 553 12.96 -18.38 3.02
C ALA A 553 12.14 -19.19 1.99
N SER A 554 12.62 -20.39 1.68
CA SER A 554 11.96 -21.33 0.78
C SER A 554 12.28 -22.78 1.13
N ASN A 555 11.40 -23.70 0.71
CA ASN A 555 11.58 -25.14 0.82
C ASN A 555 12.31 -25.69 -0.43
N ASP A 556 13.58 -26.05 -0.30
CA ASP A 556 14.40 -26.63 -1.37
C ASP A 556 14.59 -28.14 -1.16
N GLY A 557 13.55 -28.92 -1.49
CA GLY A 557 13.58 -30.38 -1.34
C GLY A 557 13.62 -30.84 0.12
N GLY A 558 12.85 -30.17 1.00
CA GLY A 558 12.78 -30.42 2.44
C GLY A 558 13.82 -29.64 3.26
N LYS A 559 14.71 -28.89 2.61
CA LYS A 559 15.74 -28.08 3.27
C LYS A 559 15.29 -26.63 3.36
N LEU A 560 15.59 -25.98 4.50
CA LEU A 560 15.45 -24.54 4.62
C LEU A 560 16.48 -23.86 3.72
N LYS A 561 16.01 -23.03 2.79
CA LYS A 561 16.86 -22.20 1.95
C LYS A 561 16.53 -20.74 2.13
N LEU A 562 17.51 -19.98 2.59
CA LEU A 562 17.47 -18.53 2.69
C LEU A 562 18.15 -17.94 1.46
N THR A 563 17.54 -16.93 0.85
CA THR A 563 18.08 -16.24 -0.32
C THR A 563 17.88 -14.75 -0.15
N HIS A 564 18.94 -13.96 -0.32
CA HIS A 564 18.81 -12.51 -0.37
C HIS A 564 18.01 -12.11 -1.60
N ASP A 565 17.12 -11.12 -1.50
CA ASP A 565 16.22 -10.79 -2.61
C ASP A 565 16.93 -10.10 -3.78
N TYR A 566 17.94 -9.29 -3.44
CA TYR A 566 18.75 -8.54 -4.40
C TYR A 566 20.05 -9.25 -4.82
N TYR A 567 20.48 -8.98 -6.05
CA TYR A 567 21.75 -9.45 -6.63
C TYR A 567 22.90 -8.49 -6.34
N GLY A 568 24.12 -9.01 -6.28
CA GLY A 568 25.34 -8.20 -6.29
C GLY A 568 26.26 -8.45 -5.11
N SER A 569 27.51 -8.01 -5.22
CA SER A 569 28.56 -8.30 -4.23
C SER A 569 28.39 -7.56 -2.90
N SER A 570 27.65 -6.45 -2.89
CA SER A 570 27.28 -5.72 -1.68
C SER A 570 26.08 -6.30 -0.94
N MET A 571 25.38 -7.26 -1.56
CA MET A 571 24.17 -7.87 -1.01
C MET A 571 24.55 -9.19 -0.35
N GLY A 572 24.34 -9.32 0.96
CA GLY A 572 24.77 -10.50 1.71
C GLY A 572 24.12 -10.61 3.07
N PHE A 573 24.12 -11.81 3.63
CA PHE A 573 23.60 -12.05 4.98
C PHE A 573 24.43 -13.09 5.71
N SER A 574 24.34 -13.08 7.04
CA SER A 574 24.76 -14.20 7.86
C SER A 574 23.57 -14.83 8.57
N VAL A 575 23.70 -16.11 8.89
CA VAL A 575 22.72 -16.86 9.66
C VAL A 575 23.44 -17.82 10.60
N VAL A 576 22.89 -17.97 11.80
CA VAL A 576 23.36 -18.91 12.82
C VAL A 576 22.18 -19.46 13.61
N SER A 577 22.23 -20.74 13.94
CA SER A 577 21.27 -21.40 14.84
C SER A 577 21.82 -21.48 16.26
N ASN A 578 20.94 -21.50 17.26
CA ASN A 578 21.33 -21.89 18.62
C ASN A 578 21.37 -23.43 18.82
N VAL A 579 20.98 -24.23 17.82
CA VAL A 579 20.98 -25.70 17.85
C VAL A 579 22.06 -26.25 16.91
N GLU A 580 22.79 -27.27 17.39
CA GLU A 580 23.80 -27.97 16.58
C GLU A 580 23.15 -28.76 15.44
N ASP A 581 23.76 -28.74 14.26
CA ASP A 581 23.31 -29.57 13.14
C ASP A 581 23.95 -30.96 13.24
N LEU A 582 23.15 -31.97 13.59
CA LEU A 582 23.57 -33.36 13.70
C LEU A 582 23.53 -34.10 12.35
N GLY A 583 23.04 -33.47 11.28
CA GLY A 583 22.92 -34.08 9.95
C GLY A 583 21.85 -35.18 9.84
N ASP A 584 20.92 -35.25 10.78
CA ASP A 584 19.83 -36.24 10.83
C ASP A 584 18.44 -35.65 10.53
N GLY A 585 18.37 -34.36 10.19
CA GLY A 585 17.12 -33.65 9.87
C GLY A 585 16.29 -33.22 11.08
N SER A 586 16.85 -33.31 12.29
CA SER A 586 16.17 -32.96 13.55
C SER A 586 16.15 -31.45 13.86
N SER A 587 16.90 -30.64 13.09
CA SER A 587 17.01 -29.18 13.15
C SER A 587 16.90 -28.57 11.74
N THR A 588 16.97 -27.24 11.62
CA THR A 588 16.95 -26.54 10.31
C THR A 588 18.13 -26.86 9.40
N GLY A 589 19.18 -27.50 9.93
CA GLY A 589 20.42 -27.81 9.21
C GLY A 589 21.35 -26.60 9.00
N ILE A 590 21.12 -25.48 9.69
CA ILE A 590 22.02 -24.31 9.68
C ILE A 590 23.20 -24.52 10.64
N GLY A 591 22.94 -24.99 11.86
CA GLY A 591 23.96 -25.25 12.88
C GLY A 591 24.45 -23.99 13.62
N THR A 592 25.33 -24.20 14.60
CA THR A 592 25.81 -23.16 15.53
C THR A 592 26.99 -22.33 15.03
N ASP A 593 27.61 -22.74 13.91
CA ASP A 593 28.65 -21.96 13.27
C ASP A 593 28.01 -20.89 12.38
N MET A 594 28.45 -19.64 12.52
CA MET A 594 27.93 -18.55 11.69
C MET A 594 28.27 -18.79 10.22
N ILE A 595 27.23 -18.91 9.39
CA ILE A 595 27.37 -19.01 7.94
C ILE A 595 27.16 -17.62 7.36
N THR A 596 28.08 -17.17 6.51
CA THR A 596 27.99 -15.88 5.79
C THR A 596 28.10 -16.14 4.29
N ASP A 597 27.20 -15.55 3.52
CA ASP A 597 27.29 -15.56 2.05
C ASP A 597 27.05 -14.18 1.45
N TYR A 598 27.63 -13.94 0.28
CA TYR A 598 27.49 -12.72 -0.50
C TYR A 598 27.07 -13.04 -1.92
N GLY A 599 26.25 -12.17 -2.51
CA GLY A 599 25.97 -12.19 -3.92
C GLY A 599 27.22 -11.91 -4.77
N GLN A 600 27.04 -11.92 -6.09
CA GLN A 600 28.10 -11.60 -7.04
C GLN A 600 27.55 -10.61 -8.05
N ASP A 601 28.33 -9.59 -8.41
CA ASP A 601 27.99 -8.70 -9.51
C ASP A 601 28.20 -9.42 -10.86
N VAL A 602 27.45 -9.00 -11.87
CA VAL A 602 27.72 -9.34 -13.26
C VAL A 602 29.11 -8.81 -13.65
N ALA A 603 29.86 -9.57 -14.44
CA ALA A 603 31.09 -9.06 -15.06
C ALA A 603 31.15 -9.45 -16.53
N GLY A 604 31.81 -8.61 -17.32
CA GLY A 604 31.84 -8.76 -18.76
C GLY A 604 32.60 -7.66 -19.48
N THR A 605 32.49 -7.65 -20.81
CA THR A 605 33.05 -6.63 -21.69
C THR A 605 31.99 -6.05 -22.63
N ILE A 606 32.17 -4.79 -23.02
CA ILE A 606 31.39 -4.11 -24.05
C ILE A 606 32.35 -3.69 -25.16
N ASN A 607 32.17 -4.23 -26.36
CA ASN A 607 33.10 -4.11 -27.49
C ASN A 607 34.54 -4.56 -27.19
N GLY A 608 34.70 -5.54 -26.29
CA GLY A 608 36.00 -6.07 -25.89
C GLY A 608 36.69 -5.26 -24.79
N GLU A 609 36.17 -4.09 -24.42
CA GLU A 609 36.67 -3.30 -23.29
C GLU A 609 36.02 -3.76 -21.98
N PRO A 610 36.77 -3.81 -20.85
CA PRO A 610 36.22 -4.12 -19.54
C PRO A 610 35.04 -3.20 -19.19
N ALA A 611 33.96 -3.80 -18.68
CA ALA A 611 32.79 -3.09 -18.19
C ALA A 611 32.69 -3.20 -16.65
N SER A 612 32.06 -2.21 -16.01
CA SER A 612 31.79 -2.20 -14.57
C SER A 612 30.47 -2.89 -14.28
N GLY A 613 30.49 -3.81 -13.32
CA GLY A 613 29.31 -4.54 -12.86
C GLY A 613 28.77 -4.03 -11.53
N ASN A 614 27.46 -4.00 -11.38
CA ASN A 614 26.78 -3.77 -10.11
C ASN A 614 25.47 -4.58 -10.10
N GLY A 615 25.34 -5.60 -9.26
CA GLY A 615 24.22 -6.53 -9.32
C GLY A 615 24.06 -7.13 -10.72
N GLN A 616 22.90 -6.92 -11.34
CA GLN A 616 22.63 -7.34 -12.72
C GLN A 616 22.98 -6.28 -13.78
N TYR A 617 23.43 -5.10 -13.37
CA TYR A 617 23.75 -3.98 -14.24
C TYR A 617 25.20 -4.06 -14.72
N LEU A 618 25.40 -3.98 -16.04
CA LEU A 618 26.72 -3.92 -16.66
C LEU A 618 26.85 -2.62 -17.45
N SER A 619 27.81 -1.78 -17.07
CA SER A 619 28.00 -0.44 -17.64
C SER A 619 29.39 -0.29 -18.26
N GLY A 620 29.47 0.34 -19.44
CA GLY A 620 30.75 0.71 -20.03
C GLY A 620 31.50 1.71 -19.16
N LEU A 621 32.82 1.65 -19.13
CA LEU A 621 33.64 2.64 -18.44
C LEU A 621 33.64 3.95 -19.24
N ASP A 622 33.39 5.08 -18.58
CA ASP A 622 33.65 6.40 -19.14
C ASP A 622 35.18 6.58 -19.22
N THR A 623 35.75 6.35 -20.40
CA THR A 623 37.15 6.66 -20.73
C THR A 623 37.27 7.90 -21.60
#